data_AF-A0A3N4LSK9-F1
#
_entry.id   AF-A0A3N4LSK9-F1
#
_cell.length_a   1.000
_cell.length_b   1.000
_cell.length_c   1.000
_cell.angle_alpha   90.00
_cell.angle_beta   90.00
_cell.angle_gamma   90.00
#
_symmetry.space_group_name_H-M   'P 1'
#
loop_
_entity.id
_entity.type
_entity.pdbx_description
1 polymer ?
#
loop_
_entity_poly.entity_id
_entity_poly.type
_entity_poly.pdbx_seq_one_letter_code
_entity_poly.pdbx_strand_id
1 'polypeptide(L)'
;PQQQRRPKIRLDILPLLTLLPPYPRTFPAVNNCHPQLADFRNLVRNLNDLEELHIISKEFQTSSQKKKENAAMEARKRRHQHSEAVQQLYQDGKINYEQVDAMDRDFESEENDRKVAELKEEFERFQKEVVDIVHSGLMERVALASESYDQVQAEIVASSVNSINNRDKEGDEIPELLEKLTLLKWLFDLKEILYREVHELLKDRNRRYKDVIVTPFYNTRQGDRIREAEEFFTKDELARRIENDQASLKRFEEFLAVMEENVLKGVEIQISCFWDIAPLVSECFEKIPHDLENVEPIIPPEEAHENPEYEENPLIYLKEKVYFAERSCYQFVEAQTNLLCLLHEVKTSLAKAKWRLNNSEGKAAGPGDVSEEVEERRLTDDLKEKVKLLESEWKEAIGNQFEEVR
;
A
#
# COMPACT_ATOMS: atom_id res chain seq x y z
N PRO A 1 -38.22 -63.00 23.94
CA PRO A 1 -38.13 -61.89 22.95
C PRO A 1 -36.66 -61.57 22.65
N GLN A 2 -36.08 -62.30 21.70
CA GLN A 2 -34.73 -62.01 21.19
C GLN A 2 -34.85 -60.79 20.27
N GLN A 3 -34.37 -59.63 20.74
CA GLN A 3 -34.11 -58.51 19.84
C GLN A 3 -33.08 -58.99 18.82
N GLN A 4 -33.52 -59.21 17.58
CA GLN A 4 -32.60 -59.38 16.45
C GLN A 4 -31.70 -58.14 16.44
N ARG A 5 -30.44 -58.31 16.85
CA ARG A 5 -29.42 -57.26 16.72
C ARG A 5 -29.37 -56.90 15.24
N ARG A 6 -29.75 -55.67 14.91
CA ARG A 6 -29.64 -55.17 13.55
C ARG A 6 -28.17 -55.30 13.11
N PRO A 7 -27.89 -55.74 11.88
CA PRO A 7 -26.52 -55.82 11.40
C PRO A 7 -25.88 -54.42 11.42
N LYS A 8 -24.67 -54.31 11.99
CA LYS A 8 -23.91 -53.05 11.99
C LYS A 8 -23.54 -52.66 10.56
N ILE A 9 -23.76 -51.41 10.19
CA ILE A 9 -23.36 -50.84 8.90
C ILE A 9 -21.93 -50.35 9.05
N ARG A 10 -20.99 -50.89 8.27
CA ARG A 10 -19.62 -50.38 8.22
C ARG A 10 -19.53 -49.21 7.26
N LEU A 11 -19.08 -48.07 7.74
CA LEU A 11 -18.97 -46.83 6.95
C LEU A 11 -17.51 -46.53 6.64
N ASP A 12 -17.18 -46.44 5.36
CA ASP A 12 -15.85 -46.00 4.90
C ASP A 12 -15.89 -44.50 4.57
N ILE A 13 -15.09 -43.71 5.30
CA ILE A 13 -15.00 -42.24 5.15
C ILE A 13 -13.78 -41.87 4.29
N LEU A 14 -12.87 -42.81 4.02
CA LEU A 14 -11.67 -42.56 3.25
C LEU A 14 -11.94 -41.95 1.87
N PRO A 15 -12.97 -42.36 1.10
CA PRO A 15 -13.30 -41.73 -0.17
C PRO A 15 -13.54 -40.22 -0.05
N LEU A 16 -14.24 -39.78 1.00
CA LEU A 16 -14.45 -38.35 1.26
C LEU A 16 -13.11 -37.64 1.45
N LEU A 17 -12.24 -38.17 2.31
CA LEU A 17 -10.96 -37.54 2.63
C LEU A 17 -10.00 -37.48 1.43
N THR A 18 -10.06 -38.47 0.53
CA THR A 18 -9.20 -38.51 -0.67
C THR A 18 -9.61 -37.51 -1.76
N LEU A 19 -10.82 -36.96 -1.70
CA LEU A 19 -11.31 -35.98 -2.68
C LEU A 19 -10.87 -34.55 -2.35
N LEU A 20 -10.40 -34.31 -1.12
CA LEU A 20 -10.26 -32.97 -0.56
C LEU A 20 -8.84 -32.43 -0.71
N PRO A 21 -8.69 -31.11 -0.88
CA PRO A 21 -7.37 -30.50 -0.84
C PRO A 21 -6.72 -30.69 0.54
N PRO A 22 -5.37 -30.65 0.61
CA PRO A 22 -4.65 -30.79 1.87
C PRO A 22 -5.04 -29.68 2.84
N TYR A 23 -5.34 -30.07 4.09
CA TYR A 23 -5.66 -29.17 5.18
C TYR A 23 -4.97 -29.63 6.48
N PRO A 24 -4.45 -28.71 7.32
CA PRO A 24 -4.16 -27.30 7.00
C PRO A 24 -3.00 -27.20 6.00
N ARG A 25 -2.94 -26.09 5.26
CA ARG A 25 -1.78 -25.78 4.39
C ARG A 25 -0.57 -25.41 5.24
N THR A 26 0.64 -25.72 4.75
CA THR A 26 1.90 -25.40 5.44
C THR A 26 2.17 -23.89 5.42
N PHE A 27 1.93 -23.24 4.29
CA PHE A 27 2.09 -21.80 4.09
C PHE A 27 0.79 -21.18 3.58
N PRO A 28 -0.23 -21.00 4.45
CA PRO A 28 -1.49 -20.38 4.04
C PRO A 28 -1.23 -18.93 3.63
N ALA A 29 -1.78 -18.51 2.49
CA ALA A 29 -1.48 -17.20 1.89
C ALA A 29 -1.81 -16.01 2.78
N VAL A 30 -2.80 -16.14 3.67
CA VAL A 30 -3.16 -15.11 4.66
C VAL A 30 -1.95 -14.70 5.52
N ASN A 31 -1.04 -15.63 5.81
CA ASN A 31 0.14 -15.37 6.63
C ASN A 31 1.30 -14.71 5.86
N ASN A 32 1.26 -14.67 4.52
CA ASN A 32 2.29 -14.10 3.68
C ASN A 32 3.72 -14.56 4.04
N CYS A 33 3.91 -15.85 4.26
CA CYS A 33 5.14 -16.43 4.81
C CYS A 33 5.85 -17.43 3.88
N HIS A 34 5.37 -17.62 2.64
CA HIS A 34 5.94 -18.63 1.75
C HIS A 34 7.41 -18.30 1.41
N PRO A 35 8.36 -19.24 1.55
CA PRO A 35 9.80 -18.97 1.47
C PRO A 35 10.24 -18.40 0.11
N GLN A 36 9.63 -18.81 -1.00
CA GLN A 36 9.96 -18.30 -2.34
C GLN A 36 9.74 -16.78 -2.50
N LEU A 37 8.87 -16.16 -1.70
CA LEU A 37 8.59 -14.72 -1.76
C LEU A 37 9.33 -13.93 -0.67
N ALA A 38 10.20 -14.59 0.11
CA ALA A 38 10.90 -13.96 1.23
C ALA A 38 11.83 -12.82 0.76
N ASP A 39 12.53 -13.01 -0.35
CA ASP A 39 13.47 -12.03 -0.90
C ASP A 39 12.76 -10.73 -1.28
N PHE A 40 11.63 -10.82 -1.99
CA PHE A 40 10.81 -9.66 -2.33
C PHE A 40 10.25 -8.95 -1.09
N ARG A 41 9.80 -9.69 -0.07
CA ARG A 41 9.32 -9.08 1.19
C ARG A 41 10.44 -8.33 1.92
N ASN A 42 11.64 -8.90 1.95
CA ASN A 42 12.81 -8.24 2.53
C ASN A 42 13.19 -6.99 1.73
N LEU A 43 13.14 -7.07 0.40
CA LEU A 43 13.36 -5.93 -0.46
C LEU A 43 12.36 -4.80 -0.19
N VAL A 44 11.05 -5.10 -0.10
CA VAL A 44 10.02 -4.10 0.25
C VAL A 44 10.35 -3.41 1.58
N ARG A 45 10.75 -4.17 2.61
CA ARG A 45 11.14 -3.60 3.91
C ARG A 45 12.35 -2.68 3.79
N ASN A 46 13.39 -3.10 3.08
CA ASN A 46 14.62 -2.33 2.92
C ASN A 46 14.39 -1.05 2.10
N LEU A 47 13.63 -1.14 1.00
CA LEU A 47 13.35 0.01 0.15
C LEU A 47 12.42 1.04 0.84
N ASN A 48 11.54 0.58 1.73
CA ASN A 48 10.65 1.44 2.51
C ASN A 48 11.37 2.17 3.66
N ASP A 49 12.57 1.74 4.05
CA ASP A 49 13.37 2.42 5.08
C ASP A 49 14.04 3.69 4.52
N LEU A 50 13.36 4.81 4.68
CA LEU A 50 13.81 6.13 4.21
C LEU A 50 14.57 6.94 5.28
N GLU A 51 14.92 6.32 6.41
CA GLU A 51 15.53 7.05 7.54
C GLU A 51 16.84 7.75 7.14
N GLU A 52 17.69 7.06 6.38
CA GLU A 52 18.97 7.59 5.89
C GLU A 52 18.79 8.87 5.06
N LEU A 53 17.79 8.90 4.17
CA LEU A 53 17.51 10.05 3.31
C LEU A 53 16.92 11.23 4.11
N HIS A 54 16.11 10.93 5.13
CA HIS A 54 15.57 11.96 6.02
C HIS A 54 16.63 12.56 6.93
N ILE A 55 17.66 11.79 7.34
CA ILE A 55 18.78 12.29 8.14
C ILE A 55 19.53 13.38 7.37
N ILE A 56 19.86 13.16 6.09
CA ILE A 56 20.54 14.15 5.23
C ILE A 56 19.77 15.48 5.22
N SER A 57 18.45 15.41 5.02
CA SER A 57 17.58 16.59 5.00
C SER A 57 17.53 17.32 6.35
N LYS A 58 17.47 16.57 7.46
CA LYS A 58 17.45 17.13 8.83
C LYS A 58 18.77 17.78 9.21
N GLU A 59 19.89 17.16 8.85
CA GLU A 59 21.23 17.71 9.08
C GLU A 59 21.43 19.03 8.33
N PHE A 60 21.01 19.09 7.07
CA PHE A 60 21.03 20.31 6.29
C PHE A 60 20.13 21.40 6.91
N GLN A 61 18.90 21.06 7.33
CA GLN A 61 18.01 22.02 7.99
C GLN A 61 18.63 22.61 9.26
N THR A 62 19.24 21.76 10.09
CA THR A 62 19.92 22.18 11.33
C THR A 62 21.12 23.08 11.02
N SER A 63 21.94 22.70 10.05
CA SER A 63 23.10 23.48 9.60
C SER A 63 22.68 24.83 9.02
N SER A 64 21.64 24.84 8.17
CA SER A 64 21.14 26.05 7.54
C SER A 64 20.52 27.00 8.55
N GLN A 65 19.77 26.49 9.53
CA GLN A 65 19.19 27.29 10.60
C GLN A 65 20.27 28.02 11.43
N LYS A 66 21.34 27.31 11.81
CA LYS A 66 22.49 27.92 12.51
C LYS A 66 23.15 29.01 11.66
N LYS A 67 23.32 28.78 10.36
CA LYS A 67 23.86 29.81 9.44
C LYS A 67 22.96 31.04 9.38
N LYS A 68 21.64 30.88 9.28
CA LYS A 68 20.67 32.00 9.29
C LYS A 68 20.72 32.80 10.59
N GLU A 69 20.82 32.13 11.73
CA GLU A 69 20.94 32.79 13.03
C GLU A 69 22.24 33.59 13.13
N ASN A 70 23.36 33.03 12.69
CA ASN A 70 24.65 33.72 12.64
C ASN A 70 24.60 34.94 11.70
N ALA A 71 24.09 34.77 10.48
CA ALA A 71 23.93 35.87 9.53
C ALA A 71 23.04 36.99 10.07
N ALA A 72 21.95 36.65 10.76
CA ALA A 72 21.07 37.62 11.42
C ALA A 72 21.78 38.38 12.56
N MET A 73 22.60 37.71 13.36
CA MET A 73 23.41 38.36 14.40
C MET A 73 24.44 39.32 13.80
N GLU A 74 25.14 38.90 12.75
CA GLU A 74 26.12 39.75 12.08
C GLU A 74 25.47 40.95 11.40
N ALA A 75 24.32 40.78 10.75
CA ALA A 75 23.55 41.87 10.15
C ALA A 75 23.11 42.90 11.20
N ARG A 76 22.67 42.45 12.39
CA ARG A 76 22.36 43.35 13.51
C ARG A 76 23.58 44.13 13.98
N LYS A 77 24.73 43.46 14.11
CA LYS A 77 26.00 44.10 14.49
C LYS A 77 26.43 45.16 13.49
N ARG A 78 26.37 44.86 12.19
CA ARG A 78 26.69 45.81 11.11
C ARG A 78 25.75 47.01 11.11
N ARG A 79 24.44 46.80 11.26
CA ARG A 79 23.45 47.88 11.40
C ARG A 79 23.75 48.78 12.59
N HIS A 80 24.11 48.21 13.73
CA HIS A 80 24.46 48.98 14.92
C HIS A 80 25.73 49.81 14.70
N GLN A 81 26.79 49.20 14.17
CA GLN A 81 28.06 49.89 13.86
C GLN A 81 27.87 51.02 12.84
N HIS A 82 27.05 50.79 11.80
CA HIS A 82 26.71 51.82 10.81
C HIS A 82 25.96 52.98 11.45
N SER A 83 24.94 52.68 12.26
CA SER A 83 24.17 53.68 12.99
C SER A 83 25.03 54.55 13.92
N GLU A 84 25.95 53.94 14.67
CA GLU A 84 26.91 54.66 15.52
C GLU A 84 27.88 55.54 14.71
N ALA A 85 28.41 55.02 13.60
CA ALA A 85 29.34 55.76 12.74
C ALA A 85 28.68 56.98 12.09
N VAL A 86 27.46 56.81 11.57
CA VAL A 86 26.67 57.90 10.98
C VAL A 86 26.31 58.95 12.04
N GLN A 87 25.91 58.52 13.24
CA GLN A 87 25.59 59.44 14.34
C GLN A 87 26.80 60.27 14.78
N GLN A 88 27.99 59.67 14.87
CA GLN A 88 29.22 60.39 15.20
C GLN A 88 29.58 61.43 14.13
N LEU A 89 29.51 61.06 12.84
CA LEU A 89 29.80 61.98 11.74
C LEU A 89 28.82 63.16 11.69
N TYR A 90 27.54 62.91 12.01
CA TYR A 90 26.52 63.94 12.10
C TYR A 90 26.75 64.88 13.29
N GLN A 91 27.09 64.33 14.47
CA GLN A 91 27.41 65.12 15.67
C GLN A 91 28.66 65.98 15.50
N ASP A 92 29.67 65.47 14.80
CA ASP A 92 30.89 66.22 14.44
C ASP A 92 30.64 67.33 13.40
N GLY A 93 29.42 67.42 12.84
CA GLY A 93 29.06 68.38 11.80
C GLY A 93 29.77 68.13 10.46
N LYS A 94 30.33 66.94 10.26
CA LYS A 94 31.08 66.56 9.04
C LYS A 94 30.15 66.20 7.89
N ILE A 95 28.92 65.78 8.19
CA ILE A 95 27.90 65.40 7.20
C ILE A 95 26.57 66.12 7.46
N ASN A 96 25.85 66.40 6.39
CA ASN A 96 24.50 66.98 6.46
C ASN A 96 23.41 65.88 6.43
N TYR A 97 22.15 66.27 6.64
CA TYR A 97 21.02 65.34 6.67
C TYR A 97 20.84 64.57 5.33
N GLU A 98 21.05 65.24 4.19
CA GLU A 98 20.95 64.61 2.87
C GLU A 98 22.03 63.54 2.65
N GLN A 99 23.23 63.74 3.21
CA GLN A 99 24.34 62.79 3.16
C GLN A 99 24.10 61.61 4.10
N VAL A 100 23.46 61.81 5.26
CA VAL A 100 23.02 60.72 6.15
C VAL A 100 22.03 59.81 5.42
N ASP A 101 21.01 60.40 4.80
CA ASP A 101 20.01 59.66 4.02
C ASP A 101 20.64 58.88 2.86
N ALA A 102 21.64 59.45 2.18
CA ALA A 102 22.37 58.75 1.12
C ALA A 102 23.18 57.56 1.66
N MET A 103 23.91 57.75 2.77
CA MET A 103 24.69 56.69 3.41
C MET A 103 23.81 55.52 3.90
N ASP A 104 22.63 55.83 4.45
CA ASP A 104 21.69 54.80 4.90
C ASP A 104 21.09 54.02 3.72
N ARG A 105 20.78 54.68 2.61
CA ARG A 105 20.31 54.01 1.38
C ARG A 105 21.38 53.11 0.78
N ASP A 106 22.61 53.57 0.72
CA ASP A 106 23.73 52.76 0.20
C ASP A 106 23.96 51.53 1.09
N PHE A 107 23.96 51.72 2.42
CA PHE A 107 24.07 50.62 3.37
C PHE A 107 22.92 49.62 3.25
N GLU A 108 21.67 50.09 3.11
CA GLU A 108 20.52 49.22 2.89
C GLU A 108 20.61 48.45 1.57
N SER A 109 21.12 49.08 0.50
CA SER A 109 21.37 48.41 -0.77
C SER A 109 22.40 47.29 -0.62
N GLU A 110 23.51 47.56 0.06
CA GLU A 110 24.55 46.56 0.32
C GLU A 110 24.05 45.39 1.18
N GLU A 111 23.28 45.65 2.24
CA GLU A 111 22.68 44.57 3.05
C GLU A 111 21.67 43.75 2.25
N ASN A 112 20.92 44.38 1.34
CA ASN A 112 20.00 43.70 0.45
C ASN A 112 20.74 42.79 -0.54
N ASP A 113 21.84 43.25 -1.13
CA ASP A 113 22.68 42.46 -2.04
C ASP A 113 23.32 41.28 -1.33
N ARG A 114 23.83 41.48 -0.10
CA ARG A 114 24.36 40.40 0.74
C ARG A 114 23.30 39.34 1.05
N LYS A 115 22.08 39.76 1.43
CA LYS A 115 20.97 38.83 1.68
C LYS A 115 20.62 38.00 0.45
N VAL A 116 20.62 38.61 -0.74
CA VAL A 116 20.38 37.89 -2.00
C VAL A 116 21.51 36.90 -2.29
N ALA A 117 22.77 37.29 -2.05
CA ALA A 117 23.92 36.39 -2.22
C ALA A 117 23.86 35.19 -1.26
N GLU A 118 23.53 35.42 0.02
CA GLU A 118 23.37 34.37 1.03
C GLU A 118 22.26 33.37 0.65
N LEU A 119 21.13 33.85 0.14
CA LEU A 119 20.04 32.99 -0.34
C LEU A 119 20.45 32.14 -1.54
N LYS A 120 21.20 32.71 -2.48
CA LYS A 120 21.74 31.96 -3.63
C LYS A 120 22.72 30.87 -3.18
N GLU A 121 23.64 31.20 -2.29
CA GLU A 121 24.60 30.23 -1.74
C GLU A 121 23.88 29.11 -0.97
N GLU A 122 22.87 29.45 -0.16
CA GLU A 122 22.06 28.45 0.55
C GLU A 122 21.33 27.52 -0.44
N PHE A 123 20.75 28.07 -1.51
CA PHE A 123 20.07 27.30 -2.52
C PHE A 123 21.01 26.36 -3.28
N GLU A 124 22.17 26.84 -3.72
CA GLU A 124 23.17 26.01 -4.41
C GLU A 124 23.69 24.89 -3.51
N ARG A 125 23.88 25.19 -2.22
CA ARG A 125 24.27 24.19 -1.22
C ARG A 125 23.17 23.15 -1.01
N PHE A 126 21.91 23.58 -0.88
CA PHE A 126 20.76 22.67 -0.77
C PHE A 126 20.64 21.76 -1.99
N GLN A 127 20.84 22.30 -3.19
CA GLN A 127 20.80 21.53 -4.43
C GLN A 127 21.82 20.39 -4.40
N LYS A 128 23.08 20.69 -4.07
CA LYS A 128 24.18 19.71 -4.10
C LYS A 128 24.16 18.73 -2.93
N GLU A 129 23.95 19.23 -1.71
CA GLU A 129 24.06 18.43 -0.48
C GLU A 129 22.79 17.63 -0.18
N VAL A 130 21.62 18.06 -0.67
CA VAL A 130 20.34 17.39 -0.38
C VAL A 130 19.65 16.92 -1.65
N VAL A 131 19.32 17.82 -2.57
CA VAL A 131 18.45 17.48 -3.71
C VAL A 131 19.10 16.42 -4.59
N ASP A 132 20.34 16.63 -5.03
CA ASP A 132 21.01 15.71 -5.96
C ASP A 132 21.20 14.32 -5.34
N ILE A 133 21.58 14.27 -4.06
CA ILE A 133 21.82 13.02 -3.33
C ILE A 133 20.51 12.27 -3.07
N VAL A 134 19.54 12.94 -2.46
CA VAL A 134 18.26 12.32 -2.09
C VAL A 134 17.45 11.95 -3.33
N HIS A 135 17.42 12.80 -4.35
CA HIS A 135 16.74 12.48 -5.61
C HIS A 135 17.35 11.25 -6.29
N SER A 136 18.68 11.17 -6.36
CA SER A 136 19.36 10.00 -6.96
C SER A 136 19.04 8.72 -6.20
N GLY A 137 19.11 8.75 -4.86
CA GLY A 137 18.77 7.59 -4.02
C GLY A 137 17.30 7.17 -4.12
N LEU A 138 16.37 8.13 -4.19
CA LEU A 138 14.95 7.84 -4.41
C LEU A 138 14.71 7.21 -5.79
N MET A 139 15.32 7.74 -6.85
CA MET A 139 15.16 7.20 -8.21
C MET A 139 15.75 5.81 -8.37
N GLU A 140 16.88 5.50 -7.72
CA GLU A 140 17.43 4.16 -7.66
C GLU A 140 16.46 3.17 -6.99
N ARG A 141 15.88 3.57 -5.85
CA ARG A 141 14.85 2.76 -5.17
C ARG A 141 13.60 2.57 -6.02
N VAL A 142 13.16 3.60 -6.76
CA VAL A 142 12.04 3.50 -7.71
C VAL A 142 12.34 2.50 -8.82
N ALA A 143 13.57 2.51 -9.36
CA ALA A 143 13.99 1.57 -10.40
C ALA A 143 13.97 0.13 -9.88
N LEU A 144 14.56 -0.13 -8.72
CA LEU A 144 14.57 -1.45 -8.08
C LEU A 144 13.16 -1.96 -7.75
N ALA A 145 12.30 -1.08 -7.21
CA ALA A 145 10.91 -1.43 -6.92
C ALA A 145 10.12 -1.73 -8.21
N SER A 146 10.41 -1.03 -9.31
CA SER A 146 9.76 -1.26 -10.61
C SER A 146 10.21 -2.57 -11.24
N GLU A 147 11.50 -2.88 -11.22
CA GLU A 147 12.02 -4.16 -11.70
C GLU A 147 11.41 -5.33 -10.92
N SER A 148 11.34 -5.22 -9.60
CA SER A 148 10.78 -6.27 -8.74
C SER A 148 9.27 -6.42 -8.95
N TYR A 149 8.56 -5.32 -9.19
CA TYR A 149 7.15 -5.33 -9.56
C TYR A 149 6.93 -6.10 -10.86
N ASP A 150 7.73 -5.83 -11.89
CA ASP A 150 7.63 -6.49 -13.19
C ASP A 150 7.97 -8.00 -13.09
N GLN A 151 8.94 -8.37 -12.25
CA GLN A 151 9.28 -9.77 -11.96
C GLN A 151 8.11 -10.52 -11.32
N VAL A 152 7.51 -9.98 -10.25
CA VAL A 152 6.36 -10.60 -9.58
C VAL A 152 5.16 -10.68 -10.52
N GLN A 153 4.92 -9.63 -11.33
CA GLN A 153 3.85 -9.65 -12.32
C GLN A 153 4.07 -10.76 -13.38
N ALA A 154 5.30 -10.92 -13.86
CA ALA A 154 5.65 -11.99 -14.80
C ALA A 154 5.46 -13.38 -14.19
N GLU A 155 5.81 -13.57 -12.91
CA GLU A 155 5.58 -14.82 -12.19
C GLU A 155 4.09 -15.15 -12.05
N ILE A 156 3.23 -14.15 -11.79
CA ILE A 156 1.77 -14.33 -11.73
C ILE A 156 1.24 -14.79 -13.09
N VAL A 157 1.64 -14.13 -14.17
CA VAL A 157 1.22 -14.48 -15.54
C VAL A 157 1.70 -15.89 -15.90
N ALA A 158 2.95 -16.24 -15.60
CA ALA A 158 3.50 -17.58 -15.85
C ALA A 158 2.78 -18.67 -15.04
N SER A 159 2.41 -18.36 -13.79
CA SER A 159 1.65 -19.27 -12.93
C SER A 159 0.24 -19.53 -13.46
N SER A 160 -0.42 -18.50 -14.02
CA SER A 160 -1.79 -18.61 -14.55
C SER A 160 -1.92 -19.61 -15.69
N VAL A 161 -0.89 -19.75 -16.54
CA VAL A 161 -0.85 -20.67 -17.68
C VAL A 161 -0.77 -22.14 -17.23
N ASN A 162 -0.16 -22.40 -16.06
CA ASN A 162 0.06 -23.75 -15.53
C ASN A 162 -0.91 -24.13 -14.40
N SER A 163 -1.96 -23.34 -14.18
CA SER A 163 -2.90 -23.43 -13.06
C SER A 163 -3.57 -24.80 -12.89
N ILE A 164 -3.76 -25.58 -13.95
CA ILE A 164 -4.36 -26.92 -13.89
C ILE A 164 -3.41 -27.95 -13.25
N ASN A 165 -2.09 -27.83 -13.48
CA ASN A 165 -1.10 -28.80 -13.02
C ASN A 165 -0.56 -28.51 -11.61
N ASN A 166 -0.79 -27.29 -11.10
CA ASN A 166 -0.25 -26.83 -9.82
C ASN A 166 -1.27 -26.86 -8.67
N ARG A 167 -2.49 -27.36 -8.91
CA ARG A 167 -3.63 -27.34 -7.95
C ARG A 167 -3.26 -27.91 -6.58
N ASP A 168 -2.58 -29.05 -6.56
CA ASP A 168 -2.23 -29.77 -5.31
C ASP A 168 -0.95 -29.23 -4.64
N LYS A 169 -0.29 -28.26 -5.27
CA LYS A 169 1.02 -27.74 -4.87
C LYS A 169 0.95 -26.31 -4.31
N GLU A 170 -0.15 -25.61 -4.53
CA GLU A 170 -0.38 -24.26 -4.04
C GLU A 170 -0.55 -24.25 -2.51
N GLY A 171 0.17 -23.35 -1.84
CA GLY A 171 0.15 -23.22 -0.37
C GLY A 171 1.18 -24.10 0.35
N ASP A 172 1.86 -25.00 -0.37
CA ASP A 172 2.93 -25.85 0.16
C ASP A 172 4.23 -25.71 -0.64
N GLU A 173 4.25 -26.14 -1.91
CA GLU A 173 5.44 -26.05 -2.77
C GLU A 173 5.54 -24.71 -3.52
N ILE A 174 4.39 -24.10 -3.81
CA ILE A 174 4.26 -22.88 -4.62
C ILE A 174 3.40 -21.85 -3.86
N PRO A 175 3.77 -20.56 -3.82
CA PRO A 175 2.95 -19.54 -3.21
C PRO A 175 1.63 -19.39 -3.95
N GLU A 176 0.54 -19.25 -3.19
CA GLU A 176 -0.78 -19.03 -3.76
C GLU A 176 -0.86 -17.68 -4.48
N LEU A 177 -1.81 -17.58 -5.41
CA LEU A 177 -2.08 -16.34 -6.14
C LEU A 177 -2.32 -15.15 -5.22
N LEU A 178 -3.06 -15.35 -4.11
CA LEU A 178 -3.34 -14.30 -3.13
C LEU A 178 -2.07 -13.68 -2.55
N GLU A 179 -1.09 -14.50 -2.16
CA GLU A 179 0.17 -14.01 -1.58
C GLU A 179 1.00 -13.24 -2.62
N LYS A 180 1.05 -13.74 -3.86
CA LYS A 180 1.72 -13.04 -4.97
C LYS A 180 1.07 -11.69 -5.27
N LEU A 181 -0.26 -11.63 -5.33
CA LEU A 181 -1.00 -10.38 -5.54
C LEU A 181 -0.85 -9.40 -4.37
N THR A 182 -0.80 -9.90 -3.14
CA THR A 182 -0.55 -9.08 -1.95
C THR A 182 0.84 -8.45 -2.00
N LEU A 183 1.85 -9.23 -2.37
CA LEU A 183 3.21 -8.71 -2.57
C LEU A 183 3.28 -7.68 -3.71
N LEU A 184 2.59 -7.93 -4.83
CA LEU A 184 2.49 -7.00 -5.95
C LEU A 184 1.89 -5.66 -5.50
N LYS A 185 0.85 -5.71 -4.66
CA LYS A 185 0.27 -4.52 -4.02
C LYS A 185 1.29 -3.80 -3.14
N TRP A 186 2.05 -4.49 -2.31
CA TRP A 186 3.07 -3.85 -1.46
C TRP A 186 4.16 -3.16 -2.27
N LEU A 187 4.62 -3.77 -3.37
CA LEU A 187 5.58 -3.14 -4.29
C LEU A 187 4.99 -1.91 -4.98
N PHE A 188 3.70 -1.96 -5.36
CA PHE A 188 3.00 -0.81 -5.92
C PHE A 188 2.86 0.34 -4.90
N ASP A 189 2.42 0.04 -3.67
CA ASP A 189 2.27 1.02 -2.60
C ASP A 189 3.63 1.67 -2.27
N LEU A 190 4.71 0.89 -2.25
CA LEU A 190 6.07 1.39 -2.10
C LEU A 190 6.46 2.36 -3.23
N LYS A 191 6.16 2.03 -4.50
CA LYS A 191 6.42 2.93 -5.63
C LYS A 191 5.69 4.26 -5.46
N GLU A 192 4.42 4.24 -5.03
CA GLU A 192 3.65 5.47 -4.78
C GLU A 192 4.22 6.30 -3.63
N ILE A 193 4.70 5.66 -2.56
CA ILE A 193 5.41 6.35 -1.47
C ILE A 193 6.67 7.04 -2.02
N LEU A 194 7.50 6.33 -2.79
CA LEU A 194 8.73 6.88 -3.35
C LEU A 194 8.47 8.06 -4.30
N TYR A 195 7.48 7.95 -5.19
CA TYR A 195 7.10 9.06 -6.08
C TYR A 195 6.62 10.29 -5.29
N ARG A 196 5.89 10.09 -4.20
CA ARG A 196 5.47 11.18 -3.31
C ARG A 196 6.67 11.86 -2.66
N GLU A 197 7.66 11.11 -2.18
CA GLU A 197 8.88 11.69 -1.60
C GLU A 197 9.69 12.50 -2.63
N VAL A 198 9.79 12.00 -3.88
CA VAL A 198 10.41 12.74 -4.99
C VAL A 198 9.66 14.05 -5.22
N HIS A 199 8.33 14.02 -5.24
CA HIS A 199 7.52 15.22 -5.42
C HIS A 199 7.72 16.25 -4.30
N GLU A 200 7.72 15.81 -3.03
CA GLU A 200 7.93 16.70 -1.87
C GLU A 200 9.35 17.31 -1.86
N LEU A 201 10.38 16.55 -2.23
CA LEU A 201 11.74 17.06 -2.38
C LEU A 201 11.82 18.17 -3.44
N LEU A 202 11.24 17.92 -4.63
CA LEU A 202 11.23 18.90 -5.72
C LEU A 202 10.40 20.13 -5.34
N LYS A 203 9.31 19.95 -4.59
CA LYS A 203 8.50 21.06 -4.06
C LYS A 203 9.30 21.94 -3.11
N ASP A 204 10.08 21.38 -2.16
CA ASP A 204 10.94 22.18 -1.28
C ASP A 204 12.03 22.92 -2.06
N ARG A 205 12.66 22.26 -3.06
CA ARG A 205 13.60 22.92 -3.97
C ARG A 205 12.97 24.13 -4.66
N ASN A 206 11.79 23.96 -5.23
CA ASN A 206 11.11 25.03 -5.97
C ASN A 206 10.66 26.17 -5.05
N ARG A 207 10.26 25.87 -3.81
CA ARG A 207 9.97 26.87 -2.78
C ARG A 207 11.21 27.72 -2.46
N ARG A 208 12.35 27.09 -2.24
CA ARG A 208 13.62 27.81 -1.98
C ARG A 208 14.08 28.62 -3.19
N TYR A 209 13.87 28.09 -4.39
CA TYR A 209 14.15 28.82 -5.62
C TYR A 209 13.25 30.07 -5.78
N LYS A 210 11.96 29.96 -5.45
CA LYS A 210 11.05 31.12 -5.38
C LYS A 210 11.61 32.20 -4.46
N ASP A 211 12.07 31.84 -3.27
CA ASP A 211 12.61 32.83 -2.31
C ASP A 211 13.83 33.58 -2.89
N VAL A 212 14.70 32.90 -3.63
CA VAL A 212 15.85 33.51 -4.33
C VAL A 212 15.41 34.51 -5.40
N ILE A 213 14.35 34.21 -6.14
CA ILE A 213 13.86 35.05 -7.24
C ILE A 213 13.02 36.24 -6.75
N VAL A 214 12.20 36.06 -5.72
CA VAL A 214 11.26 37.11 -5.28
C VAL A 214 11.93 38.11 -4.33
N THR A 215 12.91 37.70 -3.52
CA THR A 215 13.60 38.58 -2.55
C THR A 215 14.18 39.88 -3.16
N PRO A 216 14.87 39.86 -4.33
CA PRO A 216 15.33 41.08 -4.99
C PRO A 216 14.21 42.09 -5.33
N PHE A 217 13.02 41.61 -5.68
CA PHE A 217 11.88 42.49 -6.01
C PHE A 217 11.31 43.16 -4.76
N TYR A 218 11.30 42.46 -3.62
CA TYR A 218 10.95 43.07 -2.33
C TYR A 218 11.95 44.17 -1.92
N ASN A 219 13.24 43.91 -2.08
CA ASN A 219 14.30 44.86 -1.72
C ASN A 219 14.22 46.15 -2.56
N THR A 220 13.82 46.04 -3.83
CA THR A 220 13.65 47.18 -4.75
C THR A 220 12.22 47.77 -4.76
N ARG A 221 11.32 47.25 -3.91
CA ARG A 221 9.90 47.66 -3.79
C ARG A 221 9.12 47.63 -5.12
N GLN A 222 9.43 46.68 -5.99
CA GLN A 222 8.77 46.52 -7.29
C GLN A 222 7.48 45.69 -7.17
N GLY A 223 6.40 46.34 -6.69
CA GLY A 223 5.12 45.69 -6.39
C GLY A 223 4.54 44.84 -7.52
N ASP A 224 4.56 45.34 -8.76
CA ASP A 224 4.02 44.61 -9.91
C ASP A 224 4.79 43.32 -10.18
N ARG A 225 6.13 43.36 -10.11
CA ARG A 225 6.98 42.17 -10.33
C ARG A 225 6.88 41.14 -9.21
N ILE A 226 6.66 41.58 -7.97
CA ILE A 226 6.39 40.68 -6.85
C ILE A 226 5.12 39.88 -7.15
N ARG A 227 4.03 40.58 -7.49
CA ARG A 227 2.75 39.94 -7.81
C ARG A 227 2.87 38.98 -8.99
N GLU A 228 3.49 39.42 -10.09
CA GLU A 228 3.70 38.57 -11.27
C GLU A 228 4.51 37.31 -10.94
N ALA A 229 5.59 37.44 -10.17
CA ALA A 229 6.42 36.30 -9.77
C ALA A 229 5.67 35.34 -8.83
N GLU A 230 4.95 35.88 -7.83
CA GLU A 230 4.15 35.06 -6.92
C GLU A 230 3.02 34.32 -7.64
N GLU A 231 2.31 34.98 -8.55
CA GLU A 231 1.29 34.35 -9.39
C GLU A 231 1.88 33.25 -10.28
N PHE A 232 3.06 33.48 -10.88
CA PHE A 232 3.77 32.48 -11.68
C PHE A 232 4.08 31.24 -10.85
N PHE A 233 4.74 31.38 -9.69
CA PHE A 233 5.11 30.24 -8.85
C PHE A 233 3.89 29.51 -8.28
N THR A 234 2.80 30.24 -7.97
CA THR A 234 1.54 29.63 -7.50
C THR A 234 0.90 28.79 -8.60
N LYS A 235 0.87 29.29 -9.84
CA LYS A 235 0.35 28.56 -11.01
C LYS A 235 1.23 27.34 -11.34
N ASP A 236 2.55 27.49 -11.28
CA ASP A 236 3.52 26.42 -11.52
C ASP A 236 3.47 25.31 -10.43
N GLU A 237 3.30 25.69 -9.15
CA GLU A 237 3.06 24.73 -8.07
C GLU A 237 1.76 23.95 -8.27
N LEU A 238 0.66 24.64 -8.61
CA LEU A 238 -0.62 24.01 -8.89
C LEU A 238 -0.54 23.06 -10.09
N ALA A 239 0.08 23.50 -11.19
CA ALA A 239 0.23 22.70 -12.40
C ALA A 239 1.01 21.40 -12.14
N ARG A 240 2.13 21.48 -11.42
CA ARG A 240 2.93 20.30 -11.05
C ARG A 240 2.21 19.38 -10.08
N ARG A 241 1.42 19.93 -9.16
CA ARG A 241 0.58 19.12 -8.26
C ARG A 241 -0.45 18.33 -9.06
N ILE A 242 -1.16 18.98 -9.98
CA ILE A 242 -2.14 18.32 -10.86
C ILE A 242 -1.46 17.25 -11.71
N GLU A 243 -0.32 17.56 -12.34
CA GLU A 243 0.44 16.59 -13.14
C GLU A 243 0.85 15.36 -12.33
N ASN A 244 1.33 15.56 -11.10
CA ASN A 244 1.69 14.48 -10.19
C ASN A 244 0.48 13.63 -9.78
N ASP A 245 -0.65 14.27 -9.45
CA ASP A 245 -1.89 13.58 -9.07
C ASP A 245 -2.47 12.81 -10.27
N GLN A 246 -2.40 13.36 -11.49
CA GLN A 246 -2.79 12.68 -12.73
C GLN A 246 -1.90 11.46 -13.01
N ALA A 247 -0.58 11.60 -12.84
CA ALA A 247 0.35 10.50 -13.02
C ALA A 247 0.13 9.39 -11.98
N SER A 248 -0.14 9.74 -10.72
CA SER A 248 -0.52 8.78 -9.66
C SER A 248 -1.82 8.07 -10.04
N LEU A 249 -2.86 8.81 -10.41
CA LEU A 249 -4.14 8.23 -10.83
C LEU A 249 -3.97 7.22 -11.96
N LYS A 250 -3.23 7.57 -13.02
CA LYS A 250 -2.97 6.68 -14.15
C LYS A 250 -2.29 5.37 -13.71
N ARG A 251 -1.30 5.44 -12.82
CA ARG A 251 -0.64 4.24 -12.27
C ARG A 251 -1.59 3.38 -11.45
N PHE A 252 -2.49 3.99 -10.67
CA PHE A 252 -3.55 3.25 -9.96
C PHE A 252 -4.55 2.59 -10.93
N GLU A 253 -4.89 3.23 -12.04
CA GLU A 253 -5.79 2.65 -13.06
C GLU A 253 -5.14 1.45 -13.76
N GLU A 254 -3.88 1.57 -14.15
CA GLU A 254 -3.09 0.48 -14.72
C GLU A 254 -2.95 -0.68 -13.72
N PHE A 255 -2.68 -0.36 -12.45
CA PHE A 255 -2.60 -1.37 -11.39
C PHE A 255 -3.93 -2.06 -11.12
N LEU A 256 -5.04 -1.31 -11.08
CA LEU A 256 -6.37 -1.89 -10.91
C LEU A 256 -6.68 -2.88 -12.05
N ALA A 257 -6.36 -2.53 -13.30
CA ALA A 257 -6.60 -3.43 -14.43
C ALA A 257 -5.88 -4.78 -14.25
N VAL A 258 -4.60 -4.75 -13.84
CA VAL A 258 -3.82 -5.97 -13.55
C VAL A 258 -4.43 -6.75 -12.37
N MET A 259 -4.84 -6.08 -11.30
CA MET A 259 -5.42 -6.72 -10.13
C MET A 259 -6.80 -7.32 -10.43
N GLU A 260 -7.67 -6.60 -11.12
CA GLU A 260 -9.00 -7.09 -11.52
C GLU A 260 -8.90 -8.33 -12.40
N GLU A 261 -8.04 -8.31 -13.42
CA GLU A 261 -7.87 -9.45 -14.32
C GLU A 261 -7.42 -10.71 -13.56
N ASN A 262 -6.42 -10.59 -12.68
CA ASN A 262 -5.89 -11.73 -11.95
C ASN A 262 -6.81 -12.20 -10.82
N VAL A 263 -7.49 -11.29 -10.11
CA VAL A 263 -8.46 -11.65 -9.07
C VAL A 263 -9.67 -12.36 -9.67
N LEU A 264 -10.23 -11.86 -10.78
CA LEU A 264 -11.38 -12.50 -11.43
C LEU A 264 -11.02 -13.91 -11.91
N LYS A 265 -9.88 -14.07 -12.60
CA LYS A 265 -9.39 -15.40 -12.99
C LYS A 265 -9.15 -16.32 -11.79
N GLY A 266 -8.58 -15.78 -10.71
CA GLY A 266 -8.35 -16.52 -9.46
C GLY A 266 -9.67 -17.03 -8.86
N VAL A 267 -10.66 -16.16 -8.76
CA VAL A 267 -12.01 -16.51 -8.27
C VAL A 267 -12.66 -17.56 -9.17
N GLU A 268 -12.62 -17.40 -10.49
CA GLU A 268 -13.14 -18.38 -11.45
C GLU A 268 -12.50 -19.77 -11.29
N ILE A 269 -11.18 -19.83 -11.07
CA ILE A 269 -10.48 -21.10 -10.83
C ILE A 269 -10.96 -21.73 -9.52
N GLN A 270 -11.08 -20.96 -8.44
CA GLN A 270 -11.56 -21.47 -7.15
C GLN A 270 -13.01 -21.98 -7.25
N ILE A 271 -13.88 -21.27 -7.98
CA ILE A 271 -15.25 -21.70 -8.26
C ILE A 271 -15.24 -23.02 -9.04
N SER A 272 -14.43 -23.12 -10.09
CA SER A 272 -14.32 -24.35 -10.88
C SER A 272 -13.85 -25.53 -10.02
N CYS A 273 -12.81 -25.35 -9.19
CA CYS A 273 -12.31 -26.39 -8.30
C CYS A 273 -13.36 -26.81 -7.26
N PHE A 274 -14.12 -25.86 -6.72
CA PHE A 274 -15.21 -26.14 -5.80
C PHE A 274 -16.28 -27.01 -6.47
N TRP A 275 -16.73 -26.65 -7.67
CA TRP A 275 -17.76 -27.41 -8.39
C TRP A 275 -17.28 -28.76 -8.95
N ASP A 276 -15.98 -28.95 -9.14
CA ASP A 276 -15.40 -30.27 -9.46
C ASP A 276 -15.55 -31.25 -8.28
N ILE A 277 -15.46 -30.76 -7.03
CA ILE A 277 -15.43 -31.59 -5.80
C ILE A 277 -16.80 -31.68 -5.12
N ALA A 278 -17.59 -30.61 -5.12
CA ALA A 278 -18.85 -30.51 -4.38
C ALA A 278 -19.85 -31.65 -4.67
N PRO A 279 -20.11 -32.05 -5.94
CA PRO A 279 -21.01 -33.18 -6.23
C PRO A 279 -20.49 -34.51 -5.69
N LEU A 280 -19.17 -34.73 -5.73
CA LEU A 280 -18.53 -35.96 -5.25
C LEU A 280 -18.61 -36.07 -3.72
N VAL A 281 -18.44 -34.93 -3.02
CA VAL A 281 -18.64 -34.83 -1.58
C VAL A 281 -20.11 -35.10 -1.22
N SER A 282 -21.05 -34.55 -1.99
CA SER A 282 -22.48 -34.79 -1.80
C SER A 282 -22.84 -36.28 -1.94
N GLU A 283 -22.29 -36.96 -2.96
CA GLU A 283 -22.47 -38.40 -3.16
C GLU A 283 -21.89 -39.22 -1.99
N CYS A 284 -20.80 -38.74 -1.36
CA CYS A 284 -20.26 -39.36 -0.16
C CYS A 284 -21.22 -39.20 1.04
N PHE A 285 -21.88 -38.05 1.18
CA PHE A 285 -22.85 -37.82 2.25
C PHE A 285 -24.14 -38.61 2.09
N GLU A 286 -24.63 -38.81 0.86
CA GLU A 286 -25.79 -39.67 0.61
C GLU A 286 -25.58 -41.13 1.06
N LYS A 287 -24.33 -41.58 1.14
CA LYS A 287 -23.97 -42.92 1.62
C LYS A 287 -23.96 -43.02 3.15
N ILE A 288 -24.01 -41.90 3.88
CA ILE A 288 -24.07 -41.88 5.34
C ILE A 288 -25.53 -42.06 5.79
N PRO A 289 -25.85 -43.11 6.57
CA PRO A 289 -27.21 -43.30 7.08
C PRO A 289 -27.63 -42.17 8.04
N HIS A 290 -28.87 -41.67 7.94
CA HIS A 290 -29.43 -40.71 8.89
C HIS A 290 -29.58 -41.26 10.31
N ASP A 291 -29.76 -42.58 10.44
CA ASP A 291 -29.80 -43.28 11.74
C ASP A 291 -28.42 -43.87 12.05
N LEU A 292 -27.67 -43.17 12.91
CA LEU A 292 -26.31 -43.55 13.30
C LEU A 292 -26.26 -44.59 14.43
N GLU A 293 -27.40 -45.05 14.97
CA GLU A 293 -27.43 -46.00 16.10
C GLU A 293 -26.73 -47.34 15.80
N ASN A 294 -26.65 -47.73 14.52
CA ASN A 294 -26.05 -49.01 14.09
C ASN A 294 -24.89 -48.83 13.09
N VAL A 295 -24.28 -47.64 13.05
CA VAL A 295 -23.15 -47.33 12.15
C VAL A 295 -21.81 -47.49 12.87
N GLU A 296 -20.85 -48.15 12.24
CA GLU A 296 -19.49 -48.35 12.74
C GLU A 296 -18.49 -47.86 11.68
N PRO A 297 -17.94 -46.64 11.84
CA PRO A 297 -16.89 -46.12 10.96
C PRO A 297 -15.67 -47.03 10.91
N ILE A 298 -15.07 -47.17 9.72
CA ILE A 298 -13.81 -47.88 9.54
C ILE A 298 -12.67 -46.94 9.95
N ILE A 299 -11.97 -47.29 11.02
CA ILE A 299 -10.85 -46.50 11.55
C ILE A 299 -9.53 -47.15 11.08
N PRO A 300 -8.64 -46.40 10.41
CA PRO A 300 -7.31 -46.90 10.06
C PRO A 300 -6.50 -47.28 11.31
N PRO A 301 -5.69 -48.36 11.28
CA PRO A 301 -4.93 -48.83 12.44
C PRO A 301 -3.92 -47.80 12.97
N GLU A 302 -3.39 -46.95 12.10
CA GLU A 302 -2.46 -45.87 12.43
C GLU A 302 -3.15 -44.82 13.30
N GLU A 303 -4.35 -44.37 12.89
CA GLU A 303 -5.14 -43.38 13.62
C GLU A 303 -5.70 -43.92 14.94
N ALA A 304 -6.02 -45.22 14.99
CA ALA A 304 -6.44 -45.89 16.23
C ALA A 304 -5.31 -45.97 17.26
N HIS A 305 -4.05 -46.09 16.82
CA HIS A 305 -2.89 -46.04 17.72
C HIS A 305 -2.63 -44.64 18.26
N GLU A 306 -2.80 -43.61 17.43
CA GLU A 306 -2.60 -42.22 17.85
C GLU A 306 -3.71 -41.74 18.78
N ASN A 307 -4.95 -42.19 18.56
CA ASN A 307 -6.12 -41.80 19.33
C ASN A 307 -6.95 -43.02 19.75
N PRO A 308 -6.63 -43.65 20.91
CA PRO A 308 -7.35 -44.82 21.42
C PRO A 308 -8.85 -44.58 21.66
N GLU A 309 -9.26 -43.33 21.87
CA GLU A 309 -10.67 -42.94 22.07
C GLU A 309 -11.56 -43.27 20.85
N TYR A 310 -10.98 -43.38 19.65
CA TYR A 310 -11.71 -43.78 18.46
C TYR A 310 -12.17 -45.24 18.51
N GLU A 311 -11.43 -46.13 19.17
CA GLU A 311 -11.87 -47.53 19.35
C GLU A 311 -13.01 -47.62 20.38
N GLU A 312 -13.01 -46.76 21.40
CA GLU A 312 -14.04 -46.71 22.43
C GLU A 312 -15.34 -46.06 21.92
N ASN A 313 -15.21 -44.99 21.12
CA ASN A 313 -16.34 -44.29 20.51
C ASN A 313 -16.07 -43.93 19.04
N PRO A 314 -16.34 -44.87 18.11
CA PRO A 314 -16.08 -44.68 16.68
C PRO A 314 -16.80 -43.49 16.02
N LEU A 315 -17.88 -42.98 16.63
CA LEU A 315 -18.58 -41.81 16.09
C LEU A 315 -17.80 -40.50 16.30
N ILE A 316 -16.87 -40.45 17.26
CA ILE A 316 -15.96 -39.31 17.42
C ILE A 316 -15.07 -39.18 16.19
N TYR A 317 -14.56 -40.31 15.68
CA TYR A 317 -13.76 -40.35 14.46
C TYR A 317 -14.54 -39.76 13.27
N LEU A 318 -15.79 -40.21 13.06
CA LEU A 318 -16.64 -39.69 11.99
C LEU A 318 -16.84 -38.17 12.11
N LYS A 319 -17.19 -37.69 13.31
CA LYS A 319 -17.40 -36.26 13.57
C LYS A 319 -16.16 -35.42 13.25
N GLU A 320 -14.99 -35.84 13.69
CA GLU A 320 -13.75 -35.11 13.47
C GLU A 320 -13.34 -35.09 11.99
N LYS A 321 -13.53 -36.21 11.28
CA LYS A 321 -13.26 -36.27 9.83
C LYS A 321 -14.24 -35.45 9.01
N VAL A 322 -15.53 -35.40 9.38
CA VAL A 322 -16.51 -34.51 8.75
C VAL A 322 -16.16 -33.04 9.00
N TYR A 323 -15.75 -32.69 10.21
CA TYR A 323 -15.28 -31.32 10.53
C TYR A 323 -14.02 -30.95 9.74
N PHE A 324 -13.05 -31.86 9.63
CA PHE A 324 -11.87 -31.66 8.80
C PHE A 324 -12.25 -31.44 7.33
N ALA A 325 -13.17 -32.26 6.83
CA ALA A 325 -13.65 -32.16 5.46
C ALA A 325 -14.37 -30.83 5.18
N GLU A 326 -15.21 -30.38 6.12
CA GLU A 326 -15.89 -29.09 6.07
C GLU A 326 -14.87 -27.96 5.95
N ARG A 327 -13.83 -27.97 6.80
CA ARG A 327 -12.77 -26.96 6.79
C ARG A 327 -11.94 -26.95 5.52
N SER A 328 -11.58 -28.14 5.01
CA SER A 328 -10.84 -28.27 3.75
C SER A 328 -11.64 -27.71 2.57
N CYS A 329 -12.93 -28.06 2.45
CA CYS A 329 -13.80 -27.50 1.42
C CYS A 329 -14.05 -25.99 1.58
N TYR A 330 -14.20 -25.51 2.82
CA TYR A 330 -14.47 -24.09 3.07
C TYR A 330 -13.29 -23.17 2.67
N GLN A 331 -12.07 -23.71 2.52
CA GLN A 331 -10.92 -22.96 1.99
C GLN A 331 -11.20 -22.35 0.62
N PHE A 332 -12.05 -22.96 -0.22
CA PHE A 332 -12.43 -22.37 -1.51
C PHE A 332 -13.19 -21.05 -1.33
N VAL A 333 -14.06 -20.97 -0.33
CA VAL A 333 -14.83 -19.76 0.00
C VAL A 333 -13.92 -18.70 0.60
N GLU A 334 -13.02 -19.09 1.52
CA GLU A 334 -12.04 -18.20 2.13
C GLU A 334 -11.08 -17.62 1.08
N ALA A 335 -10.56 -18.44 0.16
CA ALA A 335 -9.67 -17.99 -0.90
C ALA A 335 -10.34 -16.96 -1.82
N GLN A 336 -11.58 -17.21 -2.24
CA GLN A 336 -12.36 -16.26 -3.04
C GLN A 336 -12.62 -14.95 -2.28
N THR A 337 -13.03 -15.06 -1.02
CA THR A 337 -13.29 -13.90 -0.16
C THR A 337 -12.04 -13.04 0.00
N ASN A 338 -10.89 -13.66 0.27
CA ASN A 338 -9.63 -12.95 0.43
C ASN A 338 -9.18 -12.24 -0.85
N LEU A 339 -9.36 -12.86 -2.03
CA LEU A 339 -9.08 -12.23 -3.32
C LEU A 339 -9.99 -11.02 -3.56
N LEU A 340 -11.28 -11.13 -3.24
CA LEU A 340 -12.24 -10.02 -3.36
C LEU A 340 -11.93 -8.88 -2.38
N CYS A 341 -11.53 -9.19 -1.14
CA CYS A 341 -11.07 -8.21 -0.17
C CYS A 341 -9.84 -7.45 -0.68
N LEU A 342 -8.84 -8.15 -1.23
CA LEU A 342 -7.67 -7.53 -1.81
C LEU A 342 -8.03 -6.59 -2.98
N LEU A 343 -8.97 -7.01 -3.84
CA LEU A 343 -9.45 -6.16 -4.92
C LEU A 343 -10.19 -4.91 -4.41
N HIS A 344 -10.99 -5.05 -3.35
CA HIS A 344 -11.65 -3.92 -2.70
C HIS A 344 -10.65 -2.90 -2.16
N GLU A 345 -9.57 -3.33 -1.53
CA GLU A 345 -8.51 -2.43 -1.05
C GLU A 345 -7.92 -1.61 -2.21
N VAL A 346 -7.63 -2.25 -3.35
CA VAL A 346 -7.09 -1.58 -4.54
C VAL A 346 -8.09 -0.58 -5.13
N LYS A 347 -9.37 -0.96 -5.23
CA LYS A 347 -10.44 -0.05 -5.69
C LYS A 347 -10.59 1.17 -4.79
N THR A 348 -10.48 0.97 -3.49
CA THR A 348 -10.53 2.05 -2.49
C THR A 348 -9.34 2.99 -2.66
N SER A 349 -8.13 2.46 -2.87
CA SER A 349 -6.94 3.28 -3.13
C SER A 349 -7.04 4.08 -4.44
N LEU A 350 -7.61 3.51 -5.50
CA LEU A 350 -7.90 4.24 -6.74
C LEU A 350 -8.92 5.37 -6.50
N ALA A 351 -10.00 5.11 -5.76
CA ALA A 351 -10.99 6.14 -5.41
C ALA A 351 -10.33 7.32 -4.66
N LYS A 352 -9.42 7.03 -3.73
CA LYS A 352 -8.61 8.05 -3.04
C LYS A 352 -7.72 8.84 -3.99
N ALA A 353 -7.10 8.19 -4.97
CA ALA A 353 -6.30 8.88 -6.00
C ALA A 353 -7.17 9.81 -6.86
N LYS A 354 -8.36 9.36 -7.27
CA LYS A 354 -9.34 10.19 -8.02
C LYS A 354 -9.77 11.40 -7.21
N TRP A 355 -10.08 11.22 -5.93
CA TRP A 355 -10.47 12.33 -5.05
C TRP A 355 -9.33 13.34 -4.85
N ARG A 356 -8.08 12.87 -4.69
CA ARG A 356 -6.88 13.73 -4.63
C ARG A 356 -6.75 14.61 -5.89
N LEU A 357 -6.95 14.05 -7.07
CA LEU A 357 -6.93 14.80 -8.33
C LEU A 357 -8.08 15.81 -8.42
N ASN A 358 -9.33 15.41 -8.09
CA ASN A 358 -10.46 16.33 -8.10
C ASN A 358 -10.23 17.52 -7.15
N ASN A 359 -9.58 17.30 -6.02
CA ASN A 359 -9.19 18.36 -5.10
C ASN A 359 -8.13 19.29 -5.68
N SER A 360 -7.09 18.77 -6.35
CA SER A 360 -6.06 19.61 -6.96
C SER A 360 -6.59 20.40 -8.16
N GLU A 361 -7.56 19.88 -8.88
CA GLU A 361 -8.27 20.59 -9.95
C GLU A 361 -9.36 21.56 -9.46
N GLY A 362 -9.65 21.59 -8.15
CA GLY A 362 -10.70 22.43 -7.56
C GLY A 362 -12.13 21.99 -7.91
N LYS A 363 -12.31 20.74 -8.33
CA LYS A 363 -13.62 20.15 -8.71
C LYS A 363 -14.36 19.49 -7.55
N ALA A 364 -13.68 19.25 -6.42
CA ALA A 364 -14.16 18.49 -5.26
C ALA A 364 -15.41 19.01 -4.51
N ALA A 365 -15.96 20.16 -4.92
CA ALA A 365 -17.09 20.83 -4.25
C ALA A 365 -18.29 21.07 -5.19
N GLY A 366 -18.37 20.37 -6.32
CA GLY A 366 -19.51 20.43 -7.23
C GLY A 366 -20.75 19.72 -6.66
N PRO A 367 -21.98 20.16 -6.98
CA PRO A 367 -23.24 19.57 -6.49
C PRO A 367 -23.54 18.13 -6.98
N GLY A 368 -22.60 17.48 -7.66
CA GLY A 368 -22.67 16.08 -8.08
C GLY A 368 -21.40 15.28 -7.77
N ASP A 369 -20.45 15.84 -7.00
CA ASP A 369 -19.23 15.12 -6.66
C ASP A 369 -19.48 14.21 -5.46
N VAL A 370 -19.19 12.92 -5.64
CA VAL A 370 -19.40 11.90 -4.62
C VAL A 370 -18.27 12.01 -3.61
N SER A 371 -18.61 12.28 -2.35
CA SER A 371 -17.61 12.32 -1.27
C SER A 371 -16.83 10.99 -1.21
N GLU A 372 -15.54 11.07 -0.84
CA GLU A 372 -14.67 9.90 -0.62
C GLU A 372 -15.38 8.82 0.22
N GLU A 373 -16.05 9.24 1.30
CA GLU A 373 -16.78 8.33 2.19
C GLU A 373 -17.96 7.61 1.51
N VAL A 374 -18.63 8.28 0.57
CA VAL A 374 -19.80 7.70 -0.13
C VAL A 374 -19.34 6.65 -1.13
N GLU A 375 -18.25 6.92 -1.85
CA GLU A 375 -17.66 5.96 -2.77
C GLU A 375 -17.08 4.74 -2.04
N GLU A 376 -16.40 4.96 -0.91
CA GLU A 376 -15.88 3.88 -0.05
C GLU A 376 -17.00 3.00 0.51
N ARG A 377 -18.12 3.60 0.95
CA ARG A 377 -19.31 2.85 1.37
C ARG A 377 -19.89 2.01 0.24
N ARG A 378 -20.02 2.58 -0.96
CA ARG A 378 -20.53 1.86 -2.14
C ARG A 378 -19.68 0.64 -2.47
N LEU A 379 -18.35 0.79 -2.47
CA LEU A 379 -17.41 -0.32 -2.71
C LEU A 379 -17.51 -1.39 -1.61
N THR A 380 -17.65 -0.97 -0.36
CA THR A 380 -17.81 -1.88 0.77
C THR A 380 -19.12 -2.67 0.70
N ASP A 381 -20.21 -2.03 0.27
CA ASP A 381 -21.49 -2.71 0.11
C ASP A 381 -21.48 -3.70 -1.06
N ASP A 382 -20.81 -3.37 -2.18
CA ASP A 382 -20.57 -4.31 -3.30
C ASP A 382 -19.77 -5.55 -2.84
N LEU A 383 -18.71 -5.35 -2.05
CA LEU A 383 -17.95 -6.48 -1.47
C LEU A 383 -18.85 -7.35 -0.58
N LYS A 384 -19.63 -6.74 0.32
CA LYS A 384 -20.54 -7.47 1.21
C LYS A 384 -21.59 -8.28 0.43
N GLU A 385 -22.12 -7.73 -0.65
CA GLU A 385 -23.09 -8.44 -1.50
C GLU A 385 -22.45 -9.67 -2.15
N LYS A 386 -21.24 -9.52 -2.71
CA LYS A 386 -20.49 -10.63 -3.30
C LYS A 386 -20.15 -11.72 -2.28
N VAL A 387 -19.66 -11.34 -1.10
CA VAL A 387 -19.34 -12.31 -0.04
C VAL A 387 -20.59 -13.03 0.44
N LYS A 388 -21.72 -12.32 0.60
CA LYS A 388 -22.99 -12.97 0.95
C LYS A 388 -23.44 -13.98 -0.09
N LEU A 389 -23.27 -13.68 -1.38
CA LEU A 389 -23.61 -14.58 -2.47
C LEU A 389 -22.74 -15.85 -2.42
N LEU A 390 -21.43 -15.71 -2.23
CA LEU A 390 -20.52 -16.85 -2.06
C LEU A 390 -20.90 -17.73 -0.86
N GLU A 391 -21.21 -17.11 0.28
CA GLU A 391 -21.68 -17.81 1.48
C GLU A 391 -23.01 -18.54 1.27
N SER A 392 -23.93 -17.95 0.50
CA SER A 392 -25.18 -18.63 0.15
C SER A 392 -24.95 -19.81 -0.80
N GLU A 393 -24.09 -19.66 -1.81
CA GLU A 393 -23.76 -20.74 -2.75
C GLU A 393 -23.10 -21.91 -2.02
N TRP A 394 -22.17 -21.62 -1.09
CA TRP A 394 -21.56 -22.63 -0.23
C TRP A 394 -22.61 -23.42 0.57
N LYS A 395 -23.49 -22.71 1.28
CA LYS A 395 -24.53 -23.32 2.12
C LYS A 395 -25.48 -24.19 1.31
N GLU A 396 -25.95 -23.67 0.17
CA GLU A 396 -26.88 -24.37 -0.70
C GLU A 396 -26.26 -25.59 -1.38
N ALA A 397 -24.97 -25.53 -1.73
CA ALA A 397 -24.30 -26.63 -2.43
C ALA A 397 -23.97 -27.81 -1.50
N ILE A 398 -23.17 -27.59 -0.45
CA ILE A 398 -22.70 -28.68 0.45
C ILE A 398 -22.65 -28.27 1.93
N GLY A 399 -22.62 -26.98 2.25
CA GLY A 399 -22.50 -26.50 3.63
C GLY A 399 -23.61 -27.00 4.56
N ASN A 400 -24.87 -26.99 4.11
CA ASN A 400 -25.98 -27.53 4.89
C ASN A 400 -25.84 -29.05 5.12
N GLN A 401 -25.26 -29.80 4.18
CA GLN A 401 -25.04 -31.25 4.34
C GLN A 401 -23.99 -31.55 5.42
N PHE A 402 -22.92 -30.75 5.48
CA PHE A 402 -21.94 -30.82 6.57
C PHE A 402 -22.60 -30.52 7.93
N GLU A 403 -23.48 -29.52 8.00
CA GLU A 403 -24.21 -29.18 9.23
C GLU A 403 -25.21 -30.27 9.66
N GLU A 404 -25.86 -30.96 8.72
CA GLU A 404 -26.82 -32.03 9.00
C GLU A 404 -26.16 -33.31 9.51
N VAL A 405 -24.97 -33.66 9.01
CA VAL A 405 -24.23 -34.87 9.40
C VAL A 405 -23.51 -34.72 10.74
N ARG A 406 -23.13 -33.49 11.10
CA ARG A 406 -22.39 -33.16 12.32
C ARG A 406 -23.29 -33.04 13.55
#